data_AF-B7PV61-F1
#
_entry.id   AF-B7PV61-F1
#
_cell.length_a   1.000
_cell.length_b   1.000
_cell.length_c   1.000
_cell.angle_alpha   90.00
_cell.angle_beta   90.00
_cell.angle_gamma   90.00
#
_symmetry.space_group_name_H-M   'P 1'
#
loop_
_entity.id
_entity.type
_entity.pdbx_description
1 polymer ?
#
loop_
_entity_poly.entity_id
_entity_poly.type
_entity_poly.pdbx_seq_one_letter_code
_entity_poly.pdbx_strand_id
1 'polypeptide(L)'
;MIYFDRIEVVNILSPDSVYDMVKNYTADYDRTLIFNKVHHELNQFCSVHNLQEVYINLFDQIDENLKTALQRDLIIMAPGLFIQAVRVTKPKIPETIRRNYEMIEAEKTKLLIAEQKQKVVEKDAETDRKKALIDAEKVAQVAKIQYTQKILEQESLKKMSYIEDEMHFSREKMKADGEYYSKLKLAEANK
;
A
#
# COMPACT_ATOMS: atom_id res chain seq x y z
N MET A 1 -24.62 17.87 -29.39
CA MET A 1 -23.34 18.62 -29.48
C MET A 1 -22.87 18.92 -28.08
N ILE A 2 -21.56 18.80 -27.84
CA ILE A 2 -20.94 19.12 -26.56
C ILE A 2 -20.56 20.60 -26.59
N TYR A 3 -20.85 21.33 -25.51
CA TYR A 3 -20.51 22.74 -25.41
C TYR A 3 -19.72 23.00 -24.13
N PHE A 4 -18.72 23.87 -24.25
CA PHE A 4 -17.99 24.42 -23.12
C PHE A 4 -18.64 25.75 -22.75
N ASP A 5 -19.16 25.84 -21.53
CA ASP A 5 -19.94 27.00 -21.09
C ASP A 5 -19.06 28.24 -20.84
N ARG A 6 -17.89 28.01 -20.24
CA ARG A 6 -16.96 29.08 -19.88
C ARG A 6 -15.52 28.63 -20.08
N ILE A 7 -14.75 29.51 -20.69
CA ILE A 7 -13.30 29.36 -20.86
C ILE A 7 -12.68 30.65 -20.38
N GLU A 8 -11.80 30.55 -19.41
CA GLU A 8 -11.11 31.69 -18.81
C GLU A 8 -9.64 31.62 -19.21
N VAL A 9 -9.16 32.69 -19.84
CA VAL A 9 -7.75 32.84 -20.21
C VAL A 9 -7.23 34.11 -19.56
N VAL A 10 -6.12 33.98 -18.84
CA VAL A 10 -5.42 35.11 -18.21
C VAL A 10 -4.18 35.41 -19.04
N ASN A 11 -4.14 36.59 -19.63
CA ASN A 11 -3.03 37.07 -20.45
C ASN A 11 -2.38 38.32 -19.87
N ILE A 12 -1.11 38.50 -20.21
CA ILE A 12 -0.31 39.68 -19.87
C ILE A 12 0.35 40.17 -21.16
N LEU A 13 0.16 41.46 -21.45
CA LEU A 13 0.78 42.14 -22.58
C LEU A 13 1.98 42.98 -22.09
N SER A 14 3.14 42.76 -22.70
CA SER A 14 4.33 43.56 -22.42
C SER A 14 4.13 45.03 -22.83
N PRO A 15 4.50 46.02 -21.99
CA PRO A 15 4.39 47.44 -22.30
C PRO A 15 5.04 47.83 -23.64
N ASP A 16 6.18 47.21 -23.96
CA ASP A 16 6.96 47.51 -25.15
C ASP A 16 6.24 47.09 -26.45
N SER A 17 5.34 46.11 -26.37
CA SER A 17 4.63 45.53 -27.51
C SER A 17 3.19 46.03 -27.64
N VAL A 18 2.73 46.92 -26.76
CA VAL A 18 1.34 47.42 -26.74
C VAL A 18 1.00 48.16 -28.03
N TYR A 19 1.88 49.03 -28.50
CA TYR A 19 1.62 49.85 -29.69
C TYR A 19 1.41 48.99 -30.94
N ASP A 20 2.29 48.01 -31.17
CA ASP A 20 2.21 47.12 -32.32
C ASP A 20 0.99 46.18 -32.24
N MET A 21 0.64 45.72 -31.03
CA MET A 21 -0.54 44.88 -30.81
C MET A 21 -1.82 45.63 -31.21
N VAL A 22 -2.00 46.85 -30.68
CA VAL A 22 -3.20 47.65 -30.95
C VAL A 22 -3.25 48.09 -32.42
N LYS A 23 -2.11 48.38 -33.03
CA LYS A 23 -2.03 48.76 -34.45
C LYS A 23 -2.40 47.62 -35.39
N ASN A 24 -1.95 46.40 -35.12
CA ASN A 24 -2.15 45.25 -36.00
C ASN A 24 -3.45 44.49 -35.72
N TYR A 25 -3.86 44.39 -34.45
CA TYR A 25 -4.96 43.54 -33.99
C TYR A 25 -6.09 44.29 -33.27
N THR A 26 -6.03 45.63 -33.23
CA THR A 26 -6.98 46.52 -32.56
C THR A 26 -7.00 46.37 -31.02
N ALA A 27 -7.83 47.15 -30.34
CA ALA A 27 -7.99 47.05 -28.89
C ALA A 27 -8.59 45.71 -28.45
N ASP A 28 -9.38 45.05 -29.30
CA ASP A 28 -10.04 43.77 -29.03
C ASP A 28 -9.21 42.56 -29.51
N TYR A 29 -7.87 42.65 -29.41
CA TYR A 29 -6.96 41.60 -29.87
C TYR A 29 -7.25 40.24 -29.21
N ASP A 30 -7.73 40.25 -27.96
CA ASP A 30 -8.09 39.04 -27.19
C ASP A 30 -9.12 38.18 -27.91
N ARG A 31 -10.12 38.79 -28.57
CA ARG A 31 -11.18 38.03 -29.26
C ARG A 31 -10.62 37.24 -30.44
N THR A 32 -9.75 37.87 -31.21
CA THR A 32 -9.26 37.32 -32.47
C THR A 32 -8.09 36.37 -32.25
N LEU A 33 -7.15 36.75 -31.38
CA LEU A 33 -5.92 35.98 -31.13
C LEU A 33 -6.11 34.87 -30.09
N ILE A 34 -6.96 35.09 -29.08
CA ILE A 34 -7.14 34.14 -27.98
C ILE A 34 -8.44 33.36 -28.16
N PHE A 35 -9.62 33.99 -28.10
CA PHE A 35 -10.90 33.27 -28.08
C PHE A 35 -11.15 32.41 -29.32
N ASN A 36 -10.94 32.96 -30.52
CA ASN A 36 -11.13 32.18 -31.75
C ASN A 36 -10.18 30.97 -31.81
N LYS A 37 -8.95 31.17 -31.35
CA LYS A 37 -7.93 30.13 -31.37
C LYS A 37 -8.18 29.04 -30.34
N VAL A 38 -8.59 29.41 -29.13
CA VAL A 38 -9.08 28.51 -28.08
C VAL A 38 -10.15 27.56 -28.62
N HIS A 39 -11.15 28.08 -29.32
CA HIS A 39 -12.22 27.25 -29.90
C HIS A 39 -11.70 26.28 -30.97
N HIS A 40 -10.78 26.72 -31.82
CA HIS A 40 -10.16 25.86 -32.83
C HIS A 40 -9.38 24.70 -32.18
N GLU A 41 -8.50 25.01 -31.22
CA GLU A 41 -7.68 24.02 -30.53
C GLU A 41 -8.54 23.02 -29.73
N LEU A 42 -9.58 23.49 -29.03
CA LEU A 42 -10.52 22.61 -28.32
C LEU A 42 -11.27 21.68 -29.28
N ASN A 43 -11.74 22.20 -30.41
CA ASN A 43 -12.42 21.37 -31.41
C ASN A 43 -11.48 20.33 -32.01
N GLN A 44 -10.22 20.68 -32.26
CA GLN A 44 -9.20 19.75 -32.74
C GLN A 44 -8.92 18.67 -31.69
N PHE A 45 -8.76 19.06 -30.43
CA PHE A 45 -8.54 18.12 -29.32
C PHE A 45 -9.71 17.15 -29.16
N CYS A 46 -10.96 17.64 -29.24
CA CYS A 46 -12.17 16.83 -29.14
C CYS A 46 -12.43 15.95 -30.39
N SER A 47 -11.78 16.24 -31.52
CA SER A 47 -11.90 15.43 -32.74
C SER A 47 -10.99 14.21 -32.72
N VAL A 48 -9.87 14.29 -32.00
CA VAL A 48 -8.88 13.20 -31.88
C VAL A 48 -9.25 12.22 -30.77
N HIS A 49 -9.92 12.69 -29.72
CA HIS A 49 -10.22 11.90 -28.52
C HIS A 49 -11.71 11.60 -28.38
N ASN A 50 -12.03 10.47 -27.75
CA ASN A 50 -13.41 10.15 -27.43
C ASN A 50 -13.92 11.02 -26.26
N LEU A 51 -15.20 11.38 -26.27
CA LEU A 51 -15.86 12.16 -25.21
C LEU A 51 -15.60 11.57 -23.81
N GLN A 52 -15.63 10.24 -23.70
CA GLN A 52 -15.40 9.54 -22.44
C GLN A 52 -13.99 9.77 -21.88
N GLU A 53 -12.97 9.68 -22.74
CA GLU A 53 -11.58 9.85 -22.33
C GLU A 53 -11.28 11.30 -21.95
N VAL A 54 -11.82 12.23 -22.74
CA VAL A 54 -11.76 13.68 -22.49
C VAL A 54 -12.39 14.04 -21.15
N TYR A 55 -13.55 13.48 -20.83
CA TYR A 55 -14.29 13.84 -19.62
C TYR A 55 -13.69 13.28 -18.33
N ILE A 56 -13.12 12.06 -18.37
CA ILE A 56 -12.67 11.34 -17.17
C ILE A 56 -11.17 11.51 -16.93
N ASN A 57 -10.33 11.30 -17.96
CA ASN A 57 -8.88 11.12 -17.77
C ASN A 57 -8.06 12.30 -18.29
N LEU A 58 -8.53 12.94 -19.37
CA LEU A 58 -7.76 13.94 -20.11
C LEU A 58 -8.20 15.38 -19.83
N PHE A 59 -9.24 15.58 -19.02
CA PHE A 59 -9.76 16.91 -18.73
C PHE A 59 -8.69 17.82 -18.12
N ASP A 60 -7.95 17.31 -17.13
CA ASP A 60 -6.88 18.06 -16.48
C ASP A 60 -5.70 18.37 -17.42
N GLN A 61 -5.56 17.63 -18.51
CA GLN A 61 -4.52 17.86 -19.51
C GLN A 61 -4.92 18.91 -20.55
N ILE A 62 -6.22 19.19 -20.71
CA ILE A 62 -6.70 20.19 -21.67
C ILE A 62 -6.13 21.57 -21.33
N ASP A 63 -6.15 21.96 -20.06
CA ASP A 63 -5.70 23.30 -19.64
C ASP A 63 -4.24 23.56 -20.03
N GLU A 64 -3.34 22.60 -19.74
CA GLU A 64 -1.91 22.73 -20.07
C GLU A 64 -1.63 22.60 -21.57
N ASN A 65 -2.33 21.70 -22.27
CA ASN A 65 -2.20 21.57 -23.72
C ASN A 65 -2.65 22.85 -24.42
N LEU A 66 -3.78 23.44 -24.01
CA LEU A 66 -4.30 24.66 -24.58
C LEU A 66 -3.37 25.83 -24.30
N LYS A 67 -2.88 25.97 -23.06
CA LYS A 67 -1.89 27.00 -22.70
C LYS A 67 -0.65 26.92 -23.58
N THR A 68 -0.10 25.72 -23.76
CA THR A 68 1.11 25.51 -24.56
C THR A 68 0.88 25.80 -26.04
N ALA A 69 -0.24 25.33 -26.60
CA ALA A 69 -0.59 25.55 -28.00
C ALA A 69 -0.81 27.04 -28.30
N LEU A 70 -1.58 27.72 -27.45
CA LEU A 70 -1.82 29.16 -27.59
C LEU A 70 -0.52 29.95 -27.45
N GLN A 71 0.32 29.65 -26.45
CA GLN A 71 1.57 30.36 -26.24
C GLN A 71 2.52 30.21 -27.44
N ARG A 72 2.59 29.01 -28.04
CA ARG A 72 3.43 28.76 -29.23
C ARG A 72 3.02 29.65 -30.40
N ASP A 73 1.72 29.78 -30.65
CA ASP A 73 1.22 30.56 -31.78
C ASP A 73 1.32 32.06 -31.52
N LEU A 74 1.09 32.49 -30.28
CA LEU A 74 1.27 33.90 -29.88
C LEU A 74 2.72 34.36 -29.99
N ILE A 75 3.71 33.50 -29.74
CA ILE A 75 5.14 33.84 -29.94
C ILE A 75 5.42 34.24 -31.40
N ILE A 76 4.73 33.64 -32.36
CA ILE A 76 4.92 33.90 -33.80
C ILE A 76 4.09 35.10 -34.24
N MET A 77 2.81 35.15 -33.86
CA MET A 77 1.86 36.15 -34.36
C MET A 77 1.95 37.49 -33.64
N ALA A 78 2.29 37.47 -32.35
CA ALA A 78 2.14 38.61 -31.47
C ALA A 78 3.20 38.59 -30.34
N PRO A 79 4.48 38.84 -30.68
CA PRO A 79 5.57 38.79 -29.70
C PRO A 79 5.32 39.84 -28.60
N GLY A 80 5.35 39.39 -27.35
CA GLY A 80 5.07 40.21 -26.17
C GLY A 80 3.73 39.94 -25.48
N LEU A 81 2.87 39.08 -26.05
CA LEU A 81 1.68 38.56 -25.38
C LEU A 81 1.97 37.20 -24.73
N PHE A 82 1.73 37.11 -23.42
CA PHE A 82 1.98 35.91 -22.63
C PHE A 82 0.71 35.41 -21.97
N ILE A 83 0.49 34.10 -22.02
CA ILE A 83 -0.62 33.44 -21.33
C ILE A 83 -0.10 32.94 -19.99
N GLN A 84 -0.70 33.45 -18.92
CA GLN A 84 -0.36 33.07 -17.56
C GLN A 84 -1.05 31.77 -17.16
N ALA A 85 -2.37 31.71 -17.39
CA ALA A 85 -3.19 30.56 -17.03
C ALA A 85 -4.39 30.43 -17.99
N VAL A 86 -4.80 29.19 -18.20
CA VAL A 86 -6.01 28.81 -18.92
C VAL A 86 -6.80 27.90 -18.00
N ARG A 87 -8.12 28.12 -17.91
CA ARG A 87 -9.05 27.16 -17.33
C ARG A 87 -10.25 26.96 -18.23
N VAL A 88 -10.53 25.70 -18.51
CA VAL A 88 -11.73 25.29 -19.24
C VAL A 88 -12.72 24.70 -18.24
N THR A 89 -14.00 25.07 -18.34
CA THR A 89 -15.04 24.42 -17.54
C THR A 89 -15.42 23.07 -18.12
N LYS A 90 -15.91 22.16 -17.27
CA LYS A 90 -16.34 20.83 -17.74
C LYS A 90 -17.44 20.97 -18.80
N PRO A 91 -17.31 20.26 -19.93
CA PRO A 91 -18.29 20.36 -21.00
C PRO A 91 -19.66 19.86 -20.53
N LYS A 92 -20.72 20.54 -20.94
CA LYS A 92 -22.09 20.07 -20.71
C LYS A 92 -22.40 18.92 -21.67
N ILE A 93 -22.59 17.75 -21.10
CA ILE A 93 -23.03 16.53 -21.80
C ILE A 93 -24.53 16.27 -21.56
N PRO A 94 -25.26 15.72 -22.55
CA PRO A 94 -26.66 15.35 -22.38
C PRO A 94 -26.86 14.34 -21.24
N GLU A 95 -27.99 14.44 -20.52
CA GLU A 95 -28.29 13.56 -19.39
C GLU A 95 -28.30 12.07 -19.75
N THR A 96 -28.73 11.72 -20.97
CA THR A 96 -28.76 10.33 -21.45
C THR A 96 -27.37 9.70 -21.45
N ILE A 97 -26.37 10.45 -21.93
CA ILE A 97 -24.98 9.98 -21.96
C ILE A 97 -24.39 9.98 -20.54
N ARG A 98 -24.71 11.00 -19.72
CA ARG A 98 -24.29 11.06 -18.32
C ARG A 98 -24.74 9.82 -17.52
N ARG A 99 -26.00 9.42 -17.64
CA ARG A 99 -26.53 8.22 -16.96
C ARG A 99 -25.83 6.95 -17.42
N ASN A 100 -25.56 6.83 -18.73
CA ASN A 100 -24.79 5.69 -19.24
C ASN A 100 -23.37 5.65 -18.68
N TYR A 101 -22.71 6.81 -18.51
CA TYR A 101 -21.39 6.87 -17.88
C TYR A 101 -21.42 6.49 -16.42
N GLU A 102 -22.37 7.02 -15.64
CA GLU A 102 -22.54 6.68 -14.22
C GLU A 102 -22.73 5.16 -14.04
N MET A 103 -23.48 4.51 -14.94
CA MET A 103 -23.65 3.05 -14.93
C MET A 103 -22.34 2.30 -15.26
N ILE A 104 -21.63 2.69 -16.33
CA ILE A 104 -20.37 2.06 -16.72
C ILE A 104 -19.30 2.20 -15.62
N GLU A 105 -19.21 3.38 -15.01
CA GLU A 105 -18.26 3.64 -13.93
C GLU A 105 -18.59 2.86 -12.66
N ALA A 106 -19.88 2.75 -12.32
CA ALA A 106 -20.34 1.91 -11.22
C ALA A 106 -20.02 0.43 -11.46
N GLU A 107 -20.23 -0.08 -12.67
CA GLU A 107 -19.88 -1.46 -13.04
C GLU A 107 -18.37 -1.71 -13.00
N LYS A 108 -17.56 -0.79 -13.55
CA LYS A 108 -16.10 -0.89 -13.53
C LYS A 108 -15.57 -0.87 -12.09
N THR A 109 -16.11 0.00 -11.25
CA THR A 109 -15.77 0.06 -9.82
C THR A 109 -16.16 -1.24 -9.12
N LYS A 110 -17.34 -1.80 -9.42
CA LYS A 110 -17.79 -3.08 -8.86
C LYS A 110 -16.89 -4.25 -9.28
N LEU A 111 -16.44 -4.27 -10.53
CA LEU A 111 -15.49 -5.28 -11.03
C LEU A 111 -14.15 -5.18 -10.29
N LEU A 112 -13.60 -3.97 -10.15
CA LEU A 112 -12.36 -3.74 -9.41
C LEU A 112 -12.49 -4.16 -7.94
N ILE A 113 -13.60 -3.84 -7.28
CA ILE A 113 -13.86 -4.27 -5.90
C ILE A 113 -13.93 -5.80 -5.83
N ALA A 114 -14.60 -6.46 -6.78
CA ALA A 114 -14.68 -7.91 -6.80
C ALA A 114 -13.30 -8.57 -6.99
N GLU A 115 -12.47 -8.03 -7.88
CA GLU A 115 -11.10 -8.51 -8.10
C GLU A 115 -10.23 -8.33 -6.85
N GLN A 116 -10.28 -7.17 -6.20
CA GLN A 116 -9.56 -6.92 -4.95
C GLN A 116 -10.07 -7.82 -3.83
N LYS A 117 -11.38 -8.04 -3.75
CA LYS A 117 -11.98 -8.95 -2.76
C LYS A 117 -11.52 -10.39 -2.99
N GLN A 118 -11.42 -10.85 -4.25
CA GLN A 118 -10.86 -12.17 -4.56
C GLN A 118 -9.40 -12.29 -4.08
N LYS A 119 -8.57 -11.27 -4.33
CA LYS A 119 -7.18 -11.23 -3.86
C LYS A 119 -7.09 -11.26 -2.33
N VAL A 120 -7.96 -10.55 -1.63
CA VAL A 120 -8.02 -10.57 -0.16
C VAL A 120 -8.38 -11.98 0.34
N VAL A 121 -9.40 -12.61 -0.23
CA VAL A 121 -9.80 -13.98 0.16
C VAL A 121 -8.68 -14.99 -0.08
N GLU A 122 -7.95 -14.88 -1.19
CA GLU A 122 -6.79 -15.73 -1.46
C GLU A 122 -5.67 -15.52 -0.43
N LYS A 123 -5.38 -14.26 -0.07
CA LYS A 123 -4.36 -13.93 0.94
C LYS A 123 -4.78 -14.34 2.35
N ASP A 124 -6.05 -14.21 2.70
CA ASP A 124 -6.59 -14.67 3.97
C ASP A 124 -6.50 -16.19 4.07
N ALA A 125 -6.84 -16.93 3.00
CA ALA A 125 -6.69 -18.39 2.96
C ALA A 125 -5.22 -18.84 3.08
N GLU A 126 -4.28 -18.13 2.45
CA GLU A 126 -2.84 -18.36 2.65
C GLU A 126 -2.40 -18.09 4.10
N THR A 127 -2.95 -17.04 4.70
CA THR A 127 -2.64 -16.63 6.07
C THR A 127 -3.16 -17.65 7.08
N ASP A 128 -4.39 -18.15 6.88
CA ASP A 128 -4.99 -19.19 7.71
C ASP A 128 -4.22 -20.51 7.62
N ARG A 129 -3.75 -20.90 6.42
CA ARG A 129 -2.89 -22.08 6.26
C ARG A 129 -1.57 -21.95 7.02
N LYS A 130 -0.91 -20.79 6.91
CA LYS A 130 0.34 -20.53 7.65
C LYS A 130 0.09 -20.52 9.16
N LYS A 131 -1.01 -19.92 9.60
CA LYS A 131 -1.39 -19.89 11.02
C LYS A 131 -1.63 -21.30 11.56
N ALA A 132 -2.35 -22.15 10.82
CA ALA A 132 -2.57 -23.54 11.20
C ALA A 132 -1.27 -24.36 11.30
N LEU A 133 -0.31 -24.13 10.40
CA LEU A 133 1.01 -24.75 10.48
C LEU A 133 1.79 -24.29 11.72
N ILE A 134 1.82 -22.99 11.99
CA ILE A 134 2.49 -22.42 13.16
C ILE A 134 1.86 -22.96 14.45
N ASP A 135 0.53 -23.05 14.51
CA ASP A 135 -0.17 -23.58 15.67
C ASP A 135 0.13 -25.08 15.88
N ALA A 136 0.16 -25.87 14.81
CA ALA A 136 0.55 -27.29 14.89
C ALA A 136 2.00 -27.47 15.35
N GLU A 137 2.92 -26.67 14.82
CA GLU A 137 4.33 -26.70 15.23
C GLU A 137 4.50 -26.28 16.70
N LYS A 138 3.78 -25.23 17.13
CA LYS A 138 3.77 -24.79 18.52
C LYS A 138 3.29 -25.90 19.45
N VAL A 139 2.21 -26.60 19.11
CA VAL A 139 1.70 -27.73 19.91
C VAL A 139 2.74 -28.86 19.98
N ALA A 140 3.39 -29.19 18.87
CA ALA A 140 4.45 -30.20 18.84
C ALA A 140 5.66 -29.81 19.71
N GLN A 141 6.08 -28.55 19.67
CA GLN A 141 7.17 -28.04 20.51
C GLN A 141 6.79 -28.07 21.99
N VAL A 142 5.58 -27.64 22.36
CA VAL A 142 5.09 -27.70 23.74
C VAL A 142 5.04 -29.13 24.25
N ALA A 143 4.52 -30.07 23.43
CA ALA A 143 4.51 -31.49 23.78
C ALA A 143 5.93 -32.03 24.00
N LYS A 144 6.88 -31.68 23.12
CA LYS A 144 8.29 -32.08 23.27
C LYS A 144 8.88 -31.58 24.58
N ILE A 145 8.65 -30.31 24.95
CA ILE A 145 9.11 -29.73 26.22
C ILE A 145 8.51 -30.49 27.40
N GLN A 146 7.20 -30.74 27.39
CA GLN A 146 6.52 -31.49 28.45
C GLN A 146 7.04 -32.93 28.58
N TYR A 147 7.29 -33.62 27.46
CA TYR A 147 7.91 -34.95 27.48
C TYR A 147 9.32 -34.91 28.06
N THR A 148 10.13 -33.92 27.67
CA THR A 148 11.50 -33.76 28.16
C THR A 148 11.50 -33.50 29.67
N GLN A 149 10.59 -32.65 30.16
CA GLN A 149 10.39 -32.40 31.58
C GLN A 149 10.04 -33.68 32.34
N LYS A 150 9.09 -34.48 31.85
CA LYS A 150 8.71 -35.77 32.48
C LYS A 150 9.87 -36.77 32.52
N ILE A 151 10.67 -36.86 31.47
CA ILE A 151 11.86 -37.73 31.44
C ILE A 151 12.84 -37.29 32.52
N LEU A 152 13.10 -35.98 32.62
CA LEU A 152 14.04 -35.42 33.59
C LEU A 152 13.56 -35.58 35.04
N GLU A 153 12.25 -35.49 35.28
CA GLU A 153 11.63 -35.82 36.57
C GLU A 153 11.84 -37.29 36.95
N GLN A 154 11.61 -38.22 36.02
CA GLN A 154 11.83 -39.65 36.24
C GLN A 154 13.30 -40.01 36.44
N GLU A 155 14.22 -39.40 35.69
CA GLU A 155 15.65 -39.57 35.89
C GLU A 155 16.13 -39.01 37.23
N SER A 156 15.58 -37.86 37.65
CA SER A 156 15.85 -37.28 38.97
C SER A 156 15.38 -38.22 40.09
N LEU A 157 14.19 -38.81 39.95
CA LEU A 157 13.68 -39.81 40.90
C LEU A 157 14.57 -41.05 40.97
N LYS A 158 15.02 -41.59 39.82
CA LYS A 158 15.96 -42.71 39.80
C LYS A 158 17.28 -42.38 40.49
N LYS A 159 17.83 -41.18 40.25
CA LYS A 159 19.06 -40.72 40.93
C LYS A 159 18.87 -40.61 42.44
N MET A 160 17.73 -40.06 42.89
CA MET A 160 17.43 -39.98 44.32
C MET A 160 17.34 -41.36 44.96
N SER A 161 16.64 -42.30 44.32
CA SER A 161 16.56 -43.70 44.79
C SER A 161 17.94 -44.36 44.87
N TYR A 162 18.79 -44.16 43.86
CA TYR A 162 20.14 -44.72 43.87
C TYR A 162 20.99 -44.15 45.01
N ILE A 163 20.91 -42.83 45.26
CA ILE A 163 21.61 -42.19 46.37
C ILE A 163 21.08 -42.69 47.72
N GLU A 164 19.77 -42.88 47.86
CA GLU A 164 19.15 -43.44 49.07
C GLU A 164 19.61 -44.88 49.34
N ASP A 165 19.64 -45.73 48.31
CA ASP A 165 20.13 -47.11 48.42
C ASP A 165 21.62 -47.14 48.80
N GLU A 166 22.44 -46.27 48.21
CA GLU A 166 23.87 -46.17 48.51
C GLU A 166 24.12 -45.65 49.94
N MET A 167 23.32 -44.68 50.39
CA MET A 167 23.33 -44.20 51.77
C MET A 167 22.89 -45.30 52.76
N HIS A 168 21.87 -46.08 52.41
CA HIS A 168 21.40 -47.19 53.23
C HIS A 168 22.46 -48.28 53.35
N PHE A 169 23.03 -48.72 52.23
CA PHE A 169 24.12 -49.69 52.20
C PHE A 169 25.33 -49.22 53.01
N SER A 170 25.73 -47.96 52.85
CA SER A 170 26.84 -47.37 53.62
C SER A 170 26.55 -47.34 55.12
N ARG A 171 25.31 -47.01 55.52
CA ARG A 171 24.88 -47.06 56.93
C ARG A 171 24.92 -48.47 57.50
N GLU A 172 24.39 -49.46 56.80
CA GLU A 172 24.39 -50.85 57.26
C GLU A 172 25.81 -51.41 57.35
N LYS A 173 26.66 -51.11 56.37
CA LYS A 173 28.07 -51.49 56.39
C LYS A 173 28.80 -50.86 57.57
N MET A 174 28.65 -49.56 57.82
CA MET A 174 29.25 -48.89 58.99
C MET A 174 28.80 -49.53 60.31
N LYS A 175 27.53 -49.93 60.40
CA LYS A 175 26.98 -50.59 61.59
C LYS A 175 27.57 -51.99 61.79
N ALA A 176 27.65 -52.78 60.72
CA ALA A 176 28.26 -54.10 60.73
C ALA A 176 29.77 -54.05 61.04
N ASP A 177 30.51 -53.11 60.43
CA ASP A 177 31.94 -52.88 60.70
C ASP A 177 32.17 -52.43 62.14
N GLY A 178 31.29 -51.57 62.69
CA GLY A 178 31.31 -51.16 64.10
C GLY A 178 31.07 -52.31 65.07
N GLU A 179 30.09 -53.18 64.78
CA GLU A 179 29.83 -54.41 65.56
C GLU A 179 31.00 -55.39 65.49
N TYR A 180 31.60 -55.55 64.30
CA TYR A 180 32.78 -56.39 64.10
C TYR A 180 33.97 -55.86 64.92
N TYR A 181 34.28 -54.56 64.83
CA TYR A 181 35.36 -53.94 65.59
C TYR A 181 35.16 -54.06 67.10
N SER A 182 33.93 -53.86 67.58
CA SER A 182 33.58 -54.02 69.00
C SER A 182 33.82 -55.46 69.49
N LYS A 183 33.36 -56.47 68.73
CA LYS A 183 33.60 -57.88 69.04
C LYS A 183 35.09 -58.24 69.01
N LEU A 184 35.85 -57.68 68.07
CA LEU A 184 37.29 -57.91 67.94
C LEU A 184 38.04 -57.35 69.14
N LYS A 185 37.70 -56.13 69.60
CA LYS A 185 38.27 -55.53 70.82
C LYS A 185 37.93 -56.29 72.10
N LEU A 186 36.69 -56.81 72.21
CA LEU A 186 36.29 -57.67 73.33
C LEU A 186 37.05 -59.02 73.32
N ALA A 187 37.32 -59.58 72.15
CA ALA A 187 38.12 -60.81 72.02
C ALA A 187 39.60 -60.58 72.35
N GLU A 188 40.17 -59.43 71.98
CA GLU A 188 41.54 -59.04 72.36
C GLU A 188 41.68 -58.76 73.87
N ALA A 189 40.66 -58.20 74.51
CA ALA A 189 40.67 -57.88 75.94
C ALA A 189 40.47 -59.12 76.87
N ASN A 190 39.98 -60.23 76.32
CA ASN A 190 39.80 -61.50 77.03
C ASN A 190 40.99 -62.47 76.87
N LYS A 191 42.16 -61.95 76.50
CA LYS A 191 43.43 -62.68 76.40
C LYS A 191 44.37 -62.24 77.51
#